data_AF-E9G1M7-F1
#
_entry.id   AF-E9G1M7-F1
#
_cell.length_a   1.000
_cell.length_b   1.000
_cell.length_c   1.000
_cell.angle_alpha   90.00
_cell.angle_beta   90.00
_cell.angle_gamma   90.00
#
_symmetry.space_group_name_H-M   'P 1'
#
loop_
_entity.id
_entity.type
_entity.pdbx_description
1 polymer ?
#
loop_
_entity_poly.entity_id
_entity_poly.type
_entity_poly.pdbx_seq_one_letter_code
_entity_poly.pdbx_strand_id
1 'polypeptide(L)' 'PKPVGRRHRRPGADRKPRQAYSVKQLEQLESEFKVDKYLSVNKRMELSKSLSLTEVQIKTWFQNRR' A
#
# COMPACT_ATOMS: atom_id res chain seq x y z
N PRO A 1 33.24 -16.85 3.86
CA PRO A 1 32.43 -16.56 2.66
C PRO A 1 31.00 -17.13 2.76
N LYS A 2 30.00 -16.27 2.98
CA LYS A 2 28.57 -16.64 2.88
C LYS A 2 27.92 -15.75 1.82
N PRO A 3 27.35 -16.31 0.73
CA PRO A 3 26.59 -15.49 -0.20
C PRO A 3 25.25 -15.16 0.45
N VAL A 4 25.04 -13.87 0.73
CA VAL A 4 23.74 -13.33 1.10
C VAL A 4 22.80 -13.57 -0.07
N GLY A 5 21.89 -14.53 0.08
CA GLY A 5 20.85 -14.83 -0.88
C GLY A 5 19.93 -13.62 -1.07
N ARG A 6 20.28 -12.73 -2.01
CA ARG A 6 19.33 -11.80 -2.61
C ARG A 6 18.25 -12.65 -3.26
N ARG A 7 17.09 -12.71 -2.59
CA ARG A 7 15.86 -13.24 -3.17
C ARG A 7 15.68 -12.61 -4.55
N HIS A 8 15.83 -13.45 -5.57
CA HIS A 8 15.61 -13.08 -6.96
C HIS A 8 14.14 -12.63 -7.08
N ARG A 9 13.92 -11.31 -7.09
CA ARG A 9 12.64 -10.75 -7.53
C ARG A 9 12.54 -11.05 -9.01
N ARG A 10 11.71 -12.05 -9.36
CA ARG A 10 11.43 -12.45 -10.74
C ARG A 10 11.18 -11.20 -11.60
N PRO A 11 12.01 -10.91 -12.62
CA PRO A 11 11.70 -9.90 -13.62
C PRO A 11 10.69 -10.53 -14.59
N GLY A 12 9.39 -10.34 -14.38
CA GLY A 12 8.40 -10.93 -15.29
C GLY A 12 6.93 -10.94 -14.86
N ALA A 13 6.54 -10.22 -13.81
CA ALA A 13 5.12 -9.95 -13.60
C ALA A 13 4.86 -8.56 -14.14
N ASP A 14 4.16 -8.51 -15.28
CA ASP A 14 3.41 -7.37 -15.81
C ASP A 14 3.00 -6.44 -14.67
N ARG A 15 3.83 -5.42 -14.40
CA ARG A 15 3.54 -4.49 -13.31
C ARG A 15 2.40 -3.68 -13.84
N LYS A 16 1.18 -3.98 -13.36
CA LYS A 16 -0.02 -3.18 -13.58
C LYS A 16 0.41 -1.71 -13.58
N PRO A 17 0.12 -0.95 -14.65
CA PRO A 17 0.62 0.41 -14.81
C PRO A 17 0.38 1.15 -13.50
N ARG A 18 1.43 1.78 -12.97
CA ARG A 18 1.37 2.53 -11.71
C ARG A 18 0.33 3.62 -11.88
N GLN A 19 -0.89 3.37 -11.42
CA GLN A 19 -1.87 4.42 -11.23
C GLN A 19 -1.38 5.25 -10.05
N ALA A 20 -1.09 6.52 -10.33
CA ALA A 20 -0.86 7.50 -9.28
C ALA A 20 -2.16 7.66 -8.47
N TYR A 21 -2.03 7.69 -7.15
CA TYR A 21 -3.14 8.06 -6.29
C TYR A 21 -3.47 9.55 -6.49
N SER A 22 -4.74 9.90 -6.50
CA SER A 22 -5.16 11.31 -6.53
C SER A 22 -4.81 11.99 -5.20
N VAL A 23 -4.73 13.33 -5.22
CA VAL A 23 -4.45 14.13 -4.01
C VAL A 23 -5.43 13.79 -2.90
N LYS A 24 -6.73 13.72 -3.21
CA LYS A 24 -7.79 13.35 -2.24
C LYS A 24 -7.57 11.96 -1.64
N GLN A 25 -7.14 10.98 -2.45
CA GLN A 25 -6.83 9.64 -1.94
C GLN A 25 -5.64 9.67 -0.98
N LEU A 26 -4.59 10.41 -1.32
CA LEU A 26 -3.42 10.57 -0.45
C LEU A 26 -3.79 11.28 0.85
N GLU A 27 -4.57 12.35 0.82
CA GLU A 27 -5.00 13.09 2.01
C GLU A 27 -5.77 12.20 2.98
N GLN A 28 -6.70 11.37 2.49
CA GLN A 28 -7.43 10.44 3.36
C GLN A 28 -6.52 9.34 3.93
N LEU A 29 -5.62 8.77 3.12
CA LEU A 29 -4.65 7.78 3.59
C LEU A 29 -3.70 8.37 4.64
N GLU A 30 -3.24 9.60 4.44
CA GLU A 30 -2.37 10.31 5.39
C GLU A 30 -3.11 10.71 6.67
N SER A 31 -4.35 11.17 6.55
CA SER A 31 -5.19 11.47 7.71
C SER A 31 -5.35 10.24 8.59
N GLU A 32 -5.70 9.09 7.99
CA GLU A 32 -5.84 7.85 8.72
C GLU A 32 -4.51 7.37 9.32
N PHE A 33 -3.41 7.50 8.59
CA PHE A 33 -2.08 7.14 9.09
C PHE A 33 -1.58 8.05 10.22
N LYS A 34 -2.10 9.29 10.34
CA LYS A 34 -1.83 10.16 11.49
C LYS A 34 -2.59 9.70 12.73
N VAL A 35 -3.80 9.18 12.57
CA VAL A 35 -4.64 8.63 13.65
C VAL A 35 -4.11 7.28 14.13
N ASP A 36 -3.85 6.36 13.21
CA ASP A 36 -3.34 5.02 13.50
C ASP A 36 -2.25 4.61 12.51
N LYS A 37 -1.06 4.30 13.03
CA LYS A 37 0.07 3.81 12.23
C LYS A 37 -0.15 2.40 11.69
N TYR A 38 -1.12 1.66 12.23
CA TYR A 38 -1.40 0.27 11.91
C TYR A 38 -2.84 0.08 11.45
N LEU A 39 -3.02 -0.19 10.16
CA LEU A 39 -4.36 -0.31 9.61
C LEU A 39 -5.03 -1.65 9.95
N SER A 40 -6.05 -1.58 10.81
CA SER A 40 -6.98 -2.67 11.11
C SER A 40 -7.75 -3.15 9.88
N VAL A 41 -8.23 -4.41 9.88
CA VAL A 41 -8.97 -5.02 8.76
C VAL A 41 -10.21 -4.21 8.41
N ASN A 42 -11.00 -3.82 9.41
CA ASN A 42 -12.21 -3.03 9.21
C ASN A 42 -11.90 -1.69 8.52
N LYS A 43 -10.90 -0.96 9.04
CA LYS A 43 -10.51 0.35 8.49
C LYS A 43 -9.99 0.25 7.07
N ARG A 44 -9.28 -0.83 6.74
CA ARG A 44 -8.83 -1.12 5.39
C ARG A 44 -9.98 -1.34 4.42
N MET A 45 -11.00 -2.09 4.84
CA MET A 45 -12.18 -2.30 4.03
C MET A 45 -12.96 -0.99 3.81
N GLU A 46 -13.07 -0.14 4.84
CA GLU A 46 -13.69 1.17 4.71
C GLU A 46 -12.94 2.06 3.71
N LEU A 47 -11.63 2.22 3.88
CA LEU A 47 -10.79 3.00 2.96
C LEU A 47 -10.82 2.43 1.54
N SER A 48 -10.89 1.12 1.38
CA SER A 48 -10.98 0.47 0.07
C SER A 48 -12.24 0.91 -0.66
N LYS A 49 -13.38 0.90 0.03
CA LYS A 49 -14.67 1.34 -0.52
C LYS A 49 -14.68 2.85 -0.78
N SER A 50 -14.22 3.67 0.16
CA SER A 50 -14.22 5.14 0.03
C SER A 50 -13.28 5.63 -1.06
N LEU A 51 -12.10 5.03 -1.21
CA LEU A 51 -11.06 5.47 -2.14
C LEU A 51 -11.11 4.74 -3.48
N SER A 52 -11.98 3.73 -3.62
CA SER A 52 -11.98 2.81 -4.78
C SER A 52 -10.59 2.22 -5.04
N LEU A 53 -9.88 1.90 -3.96
CA LEU A 53 -8.58 1.24 -3.97
C LEU A 53 -8.72 -0.18 -3.44
N THR A 54 -7.86 -1.09 -3.89
CA THR A 54 -7.84 -2.44 -3.31
C THR A 54 -7.22 -2.41 -1.91
N GLU A 55 -7.68 -3.31 -1.04
CA GLU A 55 -7.09 -3.50 0.29
C GLU A 55 -5.57 -3.74 0.23
N VAL A 56 -5.10 -4.41 -0.83
CA VAL A 56 -3.68 -4.66 -1.07
C VAL A 56 -2.91 -3.36 -1.35
N GLN A 57 -3.47 -2.46 -2.17
CA GLN A 57 -2.89 -1.14 -2.43
C GLN A 57 -2.79 -0.32 -1.15
N ILE A 58 -3.87 -0.29 -0.36
CA ILE A 58 -3.89 0.44 0.91
C ILE A 58 -2.86 -0.15 1.88
N LYS A 59 -2.83 -1.47 2.04
CA LYS A 59 -1.82 -2.16 2.87
C LYS A 59 -0.39 -1.83 2.43
N THR A 60 -0.14 -1.84 1.12
CA THR A 60 1.19 -1.53 0.56
C THR A 60 1.57 -0.08 0.80
N TRP A 61 0.63 0.84 0.64
CA TRP A 61 0.84 2.26 0.94
C TRP A 61 1.21 2.47 2.42
N PHE A 62 0.45 1.89 3.35
CA PHE A 62 0.75 1.94 4.79
C PHE A 62 2.11 1.32 5.13
N GLN A 63 2.48 0.22 4.46
CA GLN A 63 3.79 -0.42 4.64
C GLN A 63 4.96 0.40 4.09
N ASN A 64 4.74 1.21 3.05
CA ASN A 64 5.74 2.11 2.48
C ASN A 64 5.85 3.45 3.24
N ARG A 65 4.84 3.80 4.06
CA ARG A 65 4.78 5.06 4.79
C ARG A 65 5.41 5.01 6.18
N ARG A 66 5.50 3.83 6.80
CA ARG A 66 6.16 3.61 8.10
C ARG A 66 7.69 3.73 8.02
#